data_AF-E6QW58-F1
#
_entry.id   AF-E6QW58-F1
#
_cell.length_a   1.000
_cell.length_b   1.000
_cell.length_c   1.000
_cell.angle_alpha   90.00
_cell.angle_beta   90.00
_cell.angle_gamma   90.00
#
_symmetry.space_group_name_H-M   'P 1'
#
loop_
_entity.id
_entity.type
_entity.pdbx_description
1 polymer ?
#
loop_
_entity_poly.entity_id
_entity_poly.type
_entity_poly.pdbx_seq_one_letter_code
_entity_poly.pdbx_strand_id
1 'polypeptide(L)' 'MSYHKEQLEGLAKIADNLATACIVADIVGGLVDHKLDWKIAVLLAVAFFCLVFIGFIFREGD' A
#
# COMPACT_ATOMS: atom_id res chain seq x y z
N MET A 1 -9.83 -21.06 8.89
CA MET A 1 -9.31 -20.31 10.05
C MET A 1 -10.10 -19.02 10.12
N SER A 2 -10.92 -18.84 11.16
CA SER A 2 -11.68 -17.60 11.33
C SER A 2 -10.75 -16.58 12.00
N TYR A 3 -10.13 -15.71 11.20
CA TYR A 3 -9.36 -14.60 11.74
C TYR A 3 -10.30 -13.72 12.56
N HIS A 4 -9.88 -13.34 13.78
CA HIS A 4 -10.70 -12.44 14.59
C HIS A 4 -10.74 -11.06 13.90
N LYS A 5 -11.89 -10.39 13.93
CA LYS A 5 -12.10 -9.07 13.29
C LYS A 5 -11.00 -8.06 13.63
N GLU A 6 -10.54 -8.06 14.87
CA GLU A 6 -9.44 -7.22 15.35
C GLU A 6 -8.09 -7.50 14.65
N GLN A 7 -7.83 -8.75 14.26
CA GLN A 7 -6.64 -9.12 13.50
C GLN A 7 -6.71 -8.64 12.06
N LEU A 8 -7.90 -8.66 11.45
CA LEU A 8 -8.12 -8.15 10.10
C LEU A 8 -8.00 -6.62 10.06
N GLU A 9 -8.55 -5.92 11.04
CA GLU A 9 -8.35 -4.47 11.20
C GLU A 9 -6.88 -4.11 11.45
N GLY A 10 -6.18 -4.89 12.28
CA GLY A 10 -4.74 -4.71 12.50
C GLY A 10 -3.94 -4.86 11.21
N LEU A 11 -4.27 -5.88 10.41
CA LEU A 11 -3.62 -6.11 9.11
C LEU A 11 -3.92 -4.98 8.10
N ALA A 12 -5.18 -4.52 8.05
CA ALA A 12 -5.57 -3.41 7.19
C ALA A 12 -4.81 -2.12 7.53
N LYS A 13 -4.65 -1.80 8.82
CA LYS A 13 -3.85 -0.64 9.26
C LYS A 13 -2.37 -0.75 8.88
N ILE A 14 -1.78 -1.94 8.99
CA ILE A 14 -0.39 -2.17 8.57
C ILE A 14 -0.25 -1.99 7.07
N ALA A 15 -1.22 -2.51 6.29
CA ALA A 15 -1.24 -2.35 4.84
C ALA A 15 -1.37 -0.88 4.41
N ASP A 16 -2.24 -0.10 5.06
CA ASP A 16 -2.41 1.33 4.78
C ASP A 16 -1.14 2.14 5.11
N ASN A 17 -0.49 1.85 6.24
CA ASN A 17 0.76 2.50 6.61
C ASN A 17 1.91 2.14 5.66
N LEU A 18 1.99 0.89 5.20
CA LEU A 18 2.96 0.46 4.20
C LEU A 18 2.74 1.19 2.87
N ALA A 19 1.49 1.27 2.42
CA ALA A 19 1.11 1.99 1.20
C ALA A 19 1.50 3.48 1.28
N THR A 20 1.24 4.11 2.43
CA THR A 20 1.64 5.50 2.69
C THR A 20 3.16 5.67 2.66
N ALA A 21 3.91 4.78 3.32
CA ALA A 21 5.37 4.82 3.31
C ALA A 21 5.96 4.64 1.91
N CYS A 22 5.37 3.78 1.07
CA CYS A 22 5.78 3.60 -0.31
C CYS A 22 5.59 4.88 -1.14
N ILE A 23 4.46 5.59 -0.99
CA ILE A 23 4.23 6.87 -1.69
C ILE A 23 5.25 7.92 -1.25
N VAL A 24 5.50 8.03 0.06
CA VAL A 24 6.49 9.00 0.58
C VAL A 24 7.89 8.66 0.06
N ALA A 25 8.27 7.38 0.04
CA ALA A 25 9.56 6.93 -0.48
C ALA A 25 9.70 7.18 -1.99
N ASP A 26 8.61 7.08 -2.75
CA ASP A 26 8.60 7.37 -4.20
C ASP A 26 8.76 8.86 -4.48
N ILE A 27 8.01 9.71 -3.77
CA ILE A 27 8.15 11.17 -3.88
C ILE A 27 9.56 11.60 -3.48
N VAL A 28 10.05 11.15 -2.32
CA VAL A 28 11.38 11.55 -1.81
C VAL A 28 12.50 10.94 -2.66
N GLY A 29 12.42 9.65 -2.99
CA GLY A 29 13.42 8.97 -3.83
C GLY A 29 13.48 9.56 -5.23
N GLY A 30 12.33 9.82 -5.85
CA GLY A 30 12.26 10.46 -7.15
C GLY A 30 12.73 11.91 -7.18
N LEU A 31 12.48 12.67 -6.09
CA LEU A 31 13.03 14.03 -5.93
C LEU A 31 14.56 14.01 -5.77
N VAL A 32 15.08 13.06 -5.00
CA VAL A 32 16.51 12.93 -4.68
C VAL A 32 17.30 12.43 -5.90
N ASP A 33 16.78 11.44 -6.63
CA ASP A 33 17.49 10.86 -7.76
C ASP A 33 17.33 11.67 -9.07
N HIS A 34 16.40 12.64 -9.13
CA HIS A 34 16.07 13.40 -10.36
C HIS A 34 15.78 12.52 -11.59
N LYS A 35 15.53 11.22 -11.34
CA LYS A 35 15.37 10.11 -12.28
C LYS A 35 14.20 9.24 -11.83
N LEU A 36 13.06 9.88 -11.57
CA LEU A 36 11.82 9.14 -11.40
C LEU A 36 11.43 8.58 -12.77
N ASP A 37 12.01 7.42 -13.10
CA ASP A 37 11.73 6.71 -14.33
C ASP A 37 10.29 6.22 -14.25
N TRP A 38 9.48 6.57 -15.26
CA TRP A 38 8.04 6.31 -15.34
C TRP A 38 7.68 4.85 -15.00
N LYS A 39 8.58 3.91 -15.30
CA LYS A 39 8.39 2.48 -15.02
C LYS A 39 8.30 2.17 -13.52
N ILE A 40 9.09 2.86 -12.69
CA ILE A 40 9.12 2.66 -11.22
C ILE A 40 7.83 3.23 -10.60
N ALA A 41 7.41 4.42 -11.03
CA ALA A 41 6.14 5.03 -10.62
C ALA A 41 4.94 4.12 -10.92
N VAL A 42 4.90 3.51 -12.12
CA VAL A 42 3.82 2.60 -12.51
C VAL A 42 3.80 1.34 -11.64
N LEU A 43 4.96 0.73 -11.37
CA LEU A 43 5.04 -0.47 -10.55
C LEU A 43 4.59 -0.21 -9.10
N LEU A 44 4.96 0.94 -8.54
CA LEU A 44 4.53 1.37 -7.22
C LEU A 44 3.04 1.75 -7.16
N ALA A 45 2.51 2.40 -8.20
CA ALA A 45 1.09 2.68 -8.32
C ALA A 45 0.25 1.37 -8.36
N VAL A 46 0.71 0.36 -9.11
CA VAL A 46 0.07 -0.96 -9.13
C VAL A 46 0.13 -1.62 -7.75
N ALA A 47 1.28 -1.55 -7.06
CA ALA A 47 1.41 -2.06 -5.70
C ALA A 47 0.47 -1.37 -4.70
N PHE A 48 0.34 -0.04 -4.79
CA PHE A 48 -0.60 0.74 -3.98
C PHE A 48 -2.04 0.31 -4.20
N PHE A 49 -2.49 0.20 -5.47
CA PHE A 49 -3.83 -0.28 -5.79
C PHE A 49 -4.09 -1.70 -5.29
N CYS A 50 -3.11 -2.60 -5.41
CA CYS A 50 -3.22 -3.96 -4.85
C CYS A 50 -3.40 -3.95 -3.33
N LEU A 51 -2.62 -3.13 -2.61
CA LEU A 51 -2.72 -3.04 -1.14
C LEU A 51 -4.06 -2.44 -0.70
N VAL A 52 -4.52 -1.37 -1.35
CA VAL A 52 -5.84 -0.76 -1.07
C VAL A 52 -6.97 -1.75 -1.37
N PHE A 53 -6.88 -2.48 -2.49
CA PHE A 53 -7.89 -3.47 -2.87
C PHE A 53 -7.95 -4.64 -1.87
N ILE A 54 -6.78 -5.13 -1.43
CA ILE A 54 -6.69 -6.15 -0.38
C ILE A 54 -7.31 -5.62 0.92
N GLY A 55 -6.98 -4.39 1.31
CA GLY A 55 -7.59 -3.72 2.47
C GLY A 55 -9.11 -3.61 2.36
N PHE A 56 -9.64 -3.32 1.16
CA PHE A 56 -11.07 -3.24 0.90
C PHE A 56 -11.76 -4.60 1.03
N ILE A 57 -11.20 -5.66 0.43
CA ILE A 57 -11.72 -7.04 0.57
C ILE A 57 -11.72 -7.47 2.04
N PHE A 58 -10.65 -7.19 2.77
CA PHE A 58 -10.58 -7.51 4.20
C PHE A 58 -11.58 -6.72 5.03
N ARG A 59 -12.04 -5.56 4.54
CA ARG A 59 -13.00 -4.70 5.23
C ARG A 59 -14.47 -5.02 4.90
N GLU A 60 -14.75 -5.57 3.72
CA GLU A 60 -16.07 -6.09 3.35
C GLU A 60 -16.32 -7.52 3.88
N GLY A 61 -15.31 -8.21 4.39
CA GLY A 61 -15.45 -9.52 5.03
C GLY A 61 -16.09 -9.51 6.44
N ASP A 62 -16.85 -8.46 6.77
CA ASP A 62 -17.56 -8.23 8.04
C ASP A 62 -19.06 -8.58 7.93
#